data_AF-A0A3L7W859-F1
#
_entry.id   AF-A0A3L7W859-F1
#
_cell.length_a   1.000
_cell.length_b   1.000
_cell.length_c   1.000
_cell.angle_alpha   90.00
_cell.angle_beta   90.00
_cell.angle_gamma   90.00
#
_symmetry.space_group_name_H-M   'P 1'
#
loop_
_entity.id
_entity.type
_entity.pdbx_description
1 polymer ?
#
loop_
_entity_poly.entity_id
_entity_poly.type
_entity_poly.pdbx_seq_one_letter_code
_entity_poly.pdbx_strand_id
1 'polypeptide(L)'
;MDMFTLPFAHPVEFFISLAIGGAFVFIFQKAAMSSEQRETAWVRRFVTGPNGKVLWGVAWLVWAVGFGLLLGTFTDKTAASPYGSVGLVALFSGFFLMMGFIWATIGE
;
A
#
# COMPACT_ATOMS: atom_id res chain seq x y z
N MET A 1 -29.27 14.26 -0.56
CA MET A 1 -29.87 13.61 -1.75
C MET A 1 -28.81 13.23 -2.77
N ASP A 2 -27.71 13.99 -2.88
CA ASP A 2 -26.61 13.73 -3.83
C ASP A 2 -25.96 12.34 -3.74
N MET A 3 -25.96 11.71 -2.56
CA MET A 3 -25.34 10.39 -2.37
C MET A 3 -26.03 9.27 -3.18
N PHE A 4 -27.34 9.40 -3.46
CA PHE A 4 -28.10 8.41 -4.23
C PHE A 4 -28.00 8.62 -5.75
N THR A 5 -27.60 9.81 -6.20
CA THR A 5 -27.43 10.13 -7.63
C THR A 5 -25.98 9.99 -8.12
N LEU A 6 -25.02 9.83 -7.20
CA LEU A 6 -23.60 9.60 -7.50
C LEU A 6 -23.33 8.53 -8.57
N PRO A 7 -24.00 7.35 -8.56
CA PRO A 7 -23.76 6.32 -9.58
C PRO A 7 -24.15 6.77 -11.00
N PHE A 8 -25.02 7.78 -11.12
CA PHE A 8 -25.51 8.30 -12.39
C PHE A 8 -24.80 9.59 -12.81
N ALA A 9 -24.37 10.40 -11.84
CA ALA A 9 -23.64 11.65 -12.08
C ALA A 9 -22.13 11.45 -12.28
N HIS A 10 -21.54 10.51 -11.54
CA HIS A 10 -20.10 10.20 -11.53
C HIS A 10 -19.89 8.68 -11.50
N PRO A 11 -20.33 7.95 -12.54
CA PRO A 11 -20.35 6.49 -12.55
C PRO A 11 -18.97 5.88 -12.37
N VAL A 12 -17.94 6.46 -13.00
CA VAL A 12 -16.58 5.90 -13.00
C VAL A 12 -15.96 6.00 -11.61
N GLU A 13 -16.03 7.18 -11.01
CA GLU A 13 -15.51 7.47 -9.67
C GLU A 13 -16.21 6.60 -8.62
N PHE A 14 -17.52 6.42 -8.76
CA PHE A 14 -18.30 5.55 -7.88
C PHE A 14 -17.82 4.09 -7.96
N PHE A 15 -17.71 3.49 -9.15
CA PHE A 15 -17.28 2.09 -9.27
C PHE A 15 -15.81 1.86 -8.90
N ILE A 16 -14.93 2.83 -9.11
CA ILE A 16 -13.54 2.77 -8.63
C ILE A 16 -13.52 2.76 -7.10
N SER A 17 -14.27 3.65 -6.46
CA SER A 17 -14.33 3.71 -4.99
C SER A 17 -14.93 2.42 -4.39
N LEU A 18 -15.97 1.87 -5.04
CA LEU A 18 -16.57 0.59 -4.67
C LEU A 18 -15.56 -0.57 -4.79
N ALA A 19 -14.81 -0.61 -5.90
CA ALA A 19 -13.80 -1.64 -6.13
C ALA A 19 -12.67 -1.57 -5.09
N ILE A 20 -12.18 -0.36 -4.78
CA ILE A 20 -11.15 -0.15 -3.76
C ILE A 20 -11.67 -0.57 -2.38
N GLY A 21 -12.90 -0.16 -2.02
CA GLY A 21 -13.53 -0.55 -0.76
C GLY A 21 -13.69 -2.06 -0.64
N GLY A 22 -14.16 -2.73 -1.70
CA GLY A 22 -14.26 -4.18 -1.77
C GLY A 22 -12.90 -4.87 -1.65
N ALA A 23 -11.87 -4.33 -2.29
CA ALA A 23 -10.50 -4.84 -2.19
C ALA A 23 -9.97 -4.77 -0.75
N PHE A 24 -10.21 -3.68 -0.02
CA PHE A 24 -9.83 -3.58 1.39
C PHE A 24 -10.51 -4.65 2.25
N VAL A 25 -11.83 -4.82 2.11
CA VAL A 25 -12.57 -5.86 2.85
C VAL A 25 -12.01 -7.24 2.55
N PHE A 26 -11.74 -7.54 1.28
CA PHE A 26 -11.16 -8.80 0.86
C PHE A 26 -9.77 -9.05 1.47
N ILE A 27 -8.89 -8.03 1.45
CA ILE A 27 -7.55 -8.12 2.03
C ILE A 27 -7.63 -8.33 3.54
N PHE A 28 -8.48 -7.58 4.24
CA PHE A 28 -8.65 -7.73 5.69
C PHE A 28 -9.21 -9.09 6.07
N GLN A 29 -10.18 -9.61 5.32
CA GLN A 29 -10.70 -10.96 5.51
C GLN A 29 -9.60 -12.01 5.32
N LYS A 30 -8.82 -11.91 4.23
CA LYS A 30 -7.68 -12.79 3.96
C LYS A 30 -6.63 -12.73 5.07
N ALA A 31 -6.28 -11.53 5.54
CA ALA A 31 -5.33 -11.33 6.62
C ALA A 31 -5.82 -11.95 7.95
N ALA A 32 -7.11 -11.80 8.27
CA ALA A 32 -7.71 -12.39 9.47
C ALA A 32 -7.68 -13.93 9.45
N MET A 33 -7.84 -14.54 8.28
CA MET A 33 -7.76 -16.00 8.10
C MET A 33 -6.31 -16.51 7.95
N SER A 34 -5.31 -15.62 7.93
CA SER A 34 -3.92 -15.98 7.66
C SER A 34 -3.30 -16.91 8.71
N SER A 35 -3.85 -16.96 9.93
CA SER A 35 -3.39 -17.88 10.98
C SER A 35 -3.69 -19.34 10.66
N GLU A 36 -4.66 -19.61 9.78
CA GLU A 36 -5.09 -20.96 9.39
C GLU A 36 -4.51 -21.40 8.04
N GLN A 37 -3.89 -20.48 7.29
CA GLN A 37 -3.34 -20.78 5.97
C GLN A 37 -1.89 -21.27 6.06
N ARG A 38 -1.61 -22.43 5.44
CA ARG A 38 -0.26 -22.94 5.23
C ARG A 38 0.54 -21.90 4.43
N GLU A 39 1.74 -21.56 4.87
CA GLU A 39 2.61 -20.59 4.20
C GLU A 39 2.68 -20.88 2.69
N THR A 40 2.30 -19.89 1.88
CA THR A 40 2.29 -20.04 0.44
C THR A 40 3.73 -20.14 -0.05
N ALA A 41 4.06 -21.18 -0.82
CA ALA A 41 5.43 -21.49 -1.23
C ALA A 41 6.14 -20.33 -1.95
N TRP A 42 5.39 -19.47 -2.65
CA TRP A 42 5.93 -18.27 -3.28
C TRP A 42 6.35 -17.19 -2.25
N VAL A 43 5.56 -16.98 -1.20
CA VAL A 43 5.89 -16.03 -0.12
C VAL A 43 7.19 -16.47 0.57
N ARG A 44 7.30 -17.77 0.89
CA ARG A 44 8.50 -18.33 1.49
C ARG A 44 9.73 -18.23 0.60
N ARG A 45 9.57 -18.35 -0.72
CA ARG A 45 10.69 -18.35 -1.67
C ARG A 45 11.15 -16.94 -2.04
N PHE A 46 10.23 -16.00 -2.20
CA PHE A 46 10.52 -14.67 -2.75
C PHE A 46 10.44 -13.54 -1.74
N VAL A 47 9.57 -13.64 -0.73
CA VAL A 47 9.35 -12.56 0.26
C VAL A 47 10.18 -12.78 1.53
N THR A 48 10.24 -14.02 2.02
CA THR A 48 10.96 -14.41 3.25
C THR A 48 12.18 -15.29 2.99
N GLY A 49 12.54 -15.49 1.71
CA GLY A 49 13.68 -16.31 1.29
C GLY A 49 15.02 -15.56 1.35
N PRO A 50 16.14 -16.23 1.03
CA PRO A 50 17.50 -15.65 1.13
C PRO A 50 17.73 -14.39 0.29
N ASN A 51 16.94 -14.20 -0.78
CA ASN A 51 17.01 -13.01 -1.63
C ASN A 51 16.01 -11.91 -1.22
N GLY A 52 15.33 -12.06 -0.07
CA GLY A 52 14.33 -11.11 0.42
C GLY A 52 14.89 -9.71 0.60
N LYS A 53 16.16 -9.57 1.03
CA LYS A 53 16.83 -8.27 1.16
C LYS A 53 16.89 -7.48 -0.14
N VAL A 54 17.06 -8.14 -1.28
CA VAL A 54 17.10 -7.49 -2.60
C VAL A 54 15.69 -7.01 -2.98
N LEU A 55 14.68 -7.86 -2.78
CA LEU A 55 13.28 -7.49 -3.05
C LEU A 55 12.85 -6.28 -2.22
N TRP A 56 13.03 -6.36 -0.90
CA TRP A 56 12.63 -5.29 0.02
C TRP A 56 13.48 -4.03 -0.15
N GLY A 57 14.77 -4.16 -0.44
CA GLY A 57 15.66 -3.03 -0.71
C GLY A 57 15.28 -2.29 -2.00
N VAL A 58 14.98 -3.02 -3.08
CA VAL A 58 14.49 -2.43 -4.33
C VAL A 58 13.11 -1.79 -4.11
N ALA A 59 12.21 -2.46 -3.40
CA ALA A 59 10.88 -1.91 -3.11
C ALA A 59 10.96 -0.62 -2.28
N TRP A 60 11.88 -0.56 -1.30
CA TRP A 60 12.14 0.66 -0.54
C TRP A 60 12.72 1.78 -1.40
N LEU A 61 13.68 1.49 -2.28
CA LEU A 61 14.24 2.48 -3.21
C LEU A 61 13.18 3.04 -4.16
N VAL A 62 12.39 2.16 -4.77
CA VAL A 62 11.28 2.55 -5.66
C VAL A 62 10.27 3.40 -4.91
N TRP A 63 9.94 3.04 -3.66
CA TRP A 63 9.07 3.83 -2.81
C TRP A 63 9.66 5.22 -2.50
N ALA A 64 10.93 5.29 -2.10
CA ALA A 64 11.59 6.53 -1.73
C ALA A 64 11.67 7.50 -2.92
N VAL A 65 12.03 6.99 -4.10
CA VAL A 65 12.06 7.78 -5.34
C VAL A 65 10.64 8.17 -5.75
N GLY A 66 9.70 7.22 -5.77
CA GLY A 66 8.33 7.44 -6.21
C GLY A 66 7.61 8.49 -5.37
N PHE A 67 7.55 8.32 -4.05
CA PHE A 67 6.92 9.29 -3.16
C PHE A 67 7.73 10.56 -2.99
N GLY A 68 9.07 10.50 -3.03
CA GLY A 68 9.91 11.69 -3.00
C GLY A 68 9.65 12.64 -4.18
N LEU A 69 9.48 12.08 -5.39
CA LEU A 69 9.12 12.85 -6.57
C LEU A 69 7.65 13.29 -6.55
N LEU A 70 6.73 12.39 -6.21
CA LEU A 70 5.29 12.66 -6.20
C LEU A 70 4.92 13.73 -5.19
N LEU A 71 5.46 13.69 -3.97
CA LEU A 71 5.19 14.72 -2.97
C LEU A 71 5.75 16.09 -3.39
N GLY A 72 6.79 16.10 -4.22
CA GLY A 72 7.34 17.31 -4.83
C GLY A 72 6.41 17.99 -5.83
N THR A 73 5.42 17.29 -6.40
CA THR A 73 4.52 17.87 -7.43
C THR A 73 3.37 18.70 -6.83
N PHE A 74 3.11 18.60 -5.53
CA PHE A 74 2.01 19.34 -4.90
C PHE A 74 2.42 20.79 -4.59
N THR A 75 1.59 21.73 -5.04
CA THR A 75 1.78 23.17 -4.78
C THR A 75 1.36 23.57 -3.37
N ASP A 76 0.24 23.02 -2.88
CA ASP A 76 -0.22 23.18 -1.51
C ASP A 76 0.32 22.04 -0.63
N LYS A 77 1.01 22.39 0.46
CA LYS A 77 1.68 21.46 1.38
C LYS A 77 1.03 21.44 2.77
N THR A 78 -0.20 21.92 2.89
CA THR A 78 -0.96 21.90 4.14
C THR A 78 -1.47 20.49 4.45
N ALA A 79 -1.67 20.19 5.74
CA ALA A 79 -2.15 18.89 6.19
C ALA A 79 -3.59 18.57 5.74
N ALA A 80 -4.42 19.61 5.53
CA ALA A 80 -5.80 19.47 5.06
C ALA A 80 -5.92 19.39 3.53
N SER A 81 -4.81 19.36 2.80
CA SER A 81 -4.77 19.26 1.34
C SER A 81 -4.51 17.81 0.88
N PRO A 82 -4.67 17.52 -0.43
CA PRO A 82 -4.30 16.22 -1.00
C PRO A 82 -2.87 15.79 -0.66
N TYR A 83 -1.92 16.73 -0.54
CA TYR A 83 -0.55 16.45 -0.10
C TYR A 83 -0.51 15.74 1.25
N GLY A 84 -1.32 16.18 2.22
CA GLY A 84 -1.38 15.58 3.55
C GLY A 84 -1.84 14.12 3.51
N SER A 85 -2.88 13.84 2.71
CA SER A 85 -3.40 12.47 2.55
C SER A 85 -2.39 11.54 1.85
N VAL A 86 -1.74 12.01 0.79
CA VAL A 86 -0.72 11.24 0.06
C VAL A 86 0.53 11.06 0.92
N GLY A 87 0.90 12.06 1.71
CA GLY A 87 2.01 12.00 2.66
C GLY A 87 1.77 10.97 3.77
N LEU A 88 0.54 10.83 4.26
CA LEU A 88 0.17 9.80 5.23
C LEU A 88 0.28 8.39 4.64
N VAL A 89 -0.18 8.20 3.39
CA VAL A 89 0.00 6.93 2.68
C VAL A 89 1.48 6.63 2.48
N ALA A 90 2.28 7.62 2.09
CA ALA A 90 3.72 7.49 1.96
C ALA A 90 4.33 7.02 3.29
N LEU A 91 4.06 7.73 4.39
CA LEU A 91 4.59 7.41 5.72
C LEU A 91 4.30 5.94 6.11
N PHE A 92 3.04 5.50 6.03
CA PHE A 92 2.68 4.15 6.44
C PHE A 92 3.29 3.09 5.51
N SER A 93 3.22 3.28 4.20
CA SER A 93 3.81 2.33 3.25
C SER A 93 5.33 2.23 3.39
N GLY A 94 6.01 3.36 3.61
CA GLY A 94 7.46 3.43 3.82
C GLY A 94 7.90 2.72 5.11
N PHE A 95 7.14 2.91 6.19
CA PHE A 95 7.39 2.20 7.45
C PHE A 95 7.35 0.68 7.27
N PHE A 96 6.30 0.15 6.62
CA PHE A 96 6.20 -1.29 6.39
C PHE A 96 7.27 -1.84 5.44
N LEU A 97 7.62 -1.10 4.39
CA LEU A 97 8.72 -1.47 3.50
C LEU A 97 10.07 -1.53 4.23
N MET A 98 10.33 -0.58 5.13
CA MET A 98 11.54 -0.59 5.94
C MET A 98 11.57 -1.71 6.97
N MET A 99 10.45 -1.96 7.65
CA MET A 99 10.34 -3.10 8.55
C MET A 99 10.58 -4.42 7.81
N GLY A 100 10.01 -4.58 6.60
CA GLY A 100 10.23 -5.75 5.75
C GLY A 100 11.70 -5.92 5.35
N PHE A 101 12.37 -4.83 4.98
CA PHE A 101 13.79 -4.85 4.65
C PHE A 101 14.67 -5.21 5.85
N ILE A 102 14.47 -4.55 6.99
CA ILE A 102 15.22 -4.80 8.23
C ILE A 102 15.08 -6.27 8.63
N TRP A 103 13.85 -6.79 8.60
CA TRP A 103 13.59 -8.19 8.92
C TRP A 103 14.29 -9.14 7.95
N ALA A 104 14.26 -8.84 6.65
CA ALA A 104 14.95 -9.63 5.63
C ALA A 104 16.49 -9.58 5.73
N THR A 105 17.06 -8.55 6.35
CA THR A 105 18.52 -8.44 6.57
C THR A 105 18.99 -9.02 7.89
N ILE A 106 18.16 -9.00 8.94
CA ILE A 106 18.51 -9.53 10.26
C ILE A 106 18.28 -11.05 10.33
N GLY A 107 17.34 -11.59 9.54
CA GLY A 107 17.04 -13.02 9.51
C GLY A 107 18.08 -13.90 8.79
N GLU A 108 19.22 -13.34 8.39
CA GLU A 108 20.38 -14.07 7.80
C GLU A 108 21.38 -14.53 8.87
#